data_AF-A0A2A2Q7B9-F1
#
_entry.id   AF-A0A2A2Q7B9-F1
#
_cell.length_a   1.000
_cell.length_b   1.000
_cell.length_c   1.000
_cell.angle_alpha   90.00
_cell.angle_beta   90.00
_cell.angle_gamma   90.00
#
_symmetry.space_group_name_H-M   'P 1'
#
loop_
_entity.id
_entity.type
_entity.pdbx_description
1 polymer ?
#
loop_
_entity_poly.entity_id
_entity_poly.type
_entity_poly.pdbx_seq_one_letter_code
_entity_poly.pdbx_strand_id
1 'polypeptide(L)'
;MLARFTKAPPAAPADQLACVRPDGSASVVPLPREGVLPREAVHFVAETVLGWHDALFGLVAAGADAPAVAARARALPAGPVREPQLHQSSALAECLQAELWGGASDPAAFAEKLILACRRRGVPPPDLDAEELARVRLALREFGAAWRPLGPGQSLERTFAT
;
A
#
# COMPACT_ATOMS: atom_id res chain seq x y z
N MET A 1 -13.30 -5.31 5.24
CA MET A 1 -13.58 -4.60 3.96
C MET A 1 -13.03 -5.41 2.79
N LEU A 2 -13.70 -5.46 1.64
CA LEU A 2 -13.19 -6.10 0.42
C LEU A 2 -12.39 -5.10 -0.42
N ALA A 3 -11.15 -5.43 -0.78
CA ALA A 3 -10.33 -4.72 -1.75
C ALA A 3 -10.29 -5.52 -3.06
N ARG A 4 -10.78 -4.92 -4.15
CA ARG A 4 -10.81 -5.51 -5.48
C ARG A 4 -9.87 -4.72 -6.40
N PHE A 5 -8.76 -5.34 -6.78
CA PHE A 5 -7.81 -4.81 -7.75
C PHE A 5 -8.16 -5.35 -9.13
N THR A 6 -8.45 -4.50 -10.11
CA THR A 6 -8.87 -4.90 -11.46
C THR A 6 -7.89 -4.38 -12.49
N LYS A 7 -7.40 -5.26 -13.36
CA LYS A 7 -6.58 -4.85 -14.50
C LYS A 7 -7.46 -4.19 -15.56
N ALA A 8 -7.12 -2.98 -15.95
CA ALA A 8 -7.78 -2.31 -17.04
C ALA A 8 -7.26 -2.82 -18.40
N PRO A 9 -7.97 -2.54 -19.51
CA PRO A 9 -7.43 -2.75 -20.85
C PRO A 9 -6.08 -2.05 -21.08
N PRO A 10 -5.25 -2.50 -22.02
CA PRO A 10 -3.96 -1.86 -22.32
C PRO A 10 -4.05 -0.37 -22.65
N ALA A 11 -5.14 0.07 -23.29
CA ALA A 11 -5.37 1.47 -23.67
C ALA A 11 -5.81 2.38 -22.51
N ALA A 12 -6.18 1.82 -21.36
CA ALA A 12 -6.59 2.60 -20.21
C ALA A 12 -5.37 3.19 -19.47
N PRO A 13 -5.48 4.41 -18.92
CA PRO A 13 -4.35 5.07 -18.26
C PRO A 13 -3.97 4.46 -16.90
N ALA A 14 -4.87 3.70 -16.28
CA ALA A 14 -4.70 3.12 -14.95
C ALA A 14 -5.52 1.84 -14.78
N ASP A 15 -5.02 0.95 -13.93
CA ASP A 15 -5.82 -0.13 -13.34
C ASP A 15 -6.77 0.47 -12.27
N GLN A 16 -7.59 -0.34 -11.62
CA GLN A 16 -8.57 0.16 -10.63
C GLN A 16 -8.52 -0.62 -9.33
N LEU A 17 -8.68 0.10 -8.21
CA LEU A 17 -8.97 -0.47 -6.90
C LEU A 17 -10.36 -0.03 -6.48
N ALA A 18 -11.24 -1.00 -6.20
CA ALA A 18 -12.49 -0.75 -5.50
C ALA A 18 -12.39 -1.27 -4.06
N CYS A 19 -12.68 -0.40 -3.10
CA CYS A 19 -12.81 -0.76 -1.69
C CYS A 19 -14.30 -0.82 -1.35
N VAL A 20 -14.83 -2.00 -1.03
CA VAL A 20 -16.24 -2.24 -0.73
C VAL A 20 -16.40 -2.62 0.74
N ARG A 21 -17.22 -1.87 1.47
CA ARG A 21 -17.49 -2.07 2.89
C ARG A 21 -18.66 -3.03 3.13
N PRO A 22 -18.84 -3.54 4.36
CA PRO A 22 -19.95 -4.45 4.68
C PRO A 22 -21.35 -3.87 4.44
N ASP A 23 -21.49 -2.54 4.54
CA ASP A 23 -22.75 -1.83 4.26
C ASP A 23 -23.03 -1.66 2.76
N GLY A 24 -22.15 -2.17 1.89
CA GLY A 24 -22.23 -2.03 0.44
C GLY A 24 -21.69 -0.71 -0.11
N SER A 25 -21.31 0.25 0.74
CA SER A 25 -20.66 1.48 0.29
C SER A 25 -19.30 1.14 -0.35
N ALA A 26 -18.96 1.87 -1.41
CA ALA A 26 -17.72 1.65 -2.14
C ALA A 26 -17.05 2.95 -2.58
N SER A 27 -15.73 2.93 -2.62
CA SER A 27 -14.89 3.98 -3.20
C SER A 27 -13.92 3.37 -4.20
N VAL A 28 -13.67 4.07 -5.31
CA VAL A 28 -12.79 3.61 -6.38
C VAL A 28 -11.59 4.53 -6.50
N VAL A 29 -10.40 3.95 -6.57
CA VAL A 29 -9.12 4.65 -6.70
C VAL A 29 -8.44 4.20 -7.99
N PRO A 30 -7.97 5.12 -8.86
CA PRO A 30 -7.16 4.74 -10.00
C PRO A 30 -5.79 4.22 -9.52
N LEU A 31 -5.29 3.18 -10.17
CA LEU A 31 -4.00 2.57 -9.92
C LEU A 31 -3.06 2.85 -11.10
N PRO A 32 -2.25 3.93 -11.06
CA PRO A 32 -1.31 4.24 -12.13
C PRO A 32 -0.37 3.06 -12.40
N ARG A 33 -0.11 2.78 -13.69
CA ARG A 33 0.82 1.73 -14.10
C ARG A 33 2.24 2.24 -13.98
N GLU A 34 2.87 1.97 -12.85
CA GLU A 34 4.26 2.36 -12.62
C GLU A 34 5.22 1.36 -13.29
N GLY A 35 4.81 0.10 -13.51
CA GLY A 35 5.60 -0.96 -14.15
C GLY A 35 6.09 -2.04 -13.17
N VAL A 36 5.86 -1.83 -11.89
CA VAL A 36 5.83 -2.84 -10.81
C VAL A 36 4.40 -2.96 -10.28
N LEU A 37 4.21 -3.59 -9.12
CA LEU A 37 2.90 -3.62 -8.46
C LEU A 37 2.39 -2.20 -8.19
N PRO A 38 1.06 -1.97 -8.34
CA PRO A 38 0.46 -0.70 -7.94
C PRO A 38 0.80 -0.35 -6.49
N ARG A 39 1.08 0.92 -6.21
CA ARG A 39 1.45 1.37 -4.86
C ARG A 39 0.40 1.00 -3.81
N GLU A 40 -0.88 1.10 -4.14
CA GLU A 40 -1.97 0.74 -3.25
C GLU A 40 -1.98 -0.77 -2.93
N ALA A 41 -1.49 -1.65 -3.83
CA ALA A 41 -1.31 -3.06 -3.50
C ALA A 41 -0.17 -3.26 -2.49
N VAL A 42 0.89 -2.44 -2.56
CA VAL A 42 1.98 -2.46 -1.58
C VAL A 42 1.47 -2.03 -0.20
N HIS A 43 0.70 -0.94 -0.13
CA HIS A 43 0.01 -0.53 1.10
C HIS A 43 -0.88 -1.64 1.65
N PHE A 44 -1.74 -2.23 0.81
CA PHE A 44 -2.66 -3.28 1.22
C PHE A 44 -1.93 -4.45 1.88
N VAL A 45 -0.89 -4.96 1.22
CA VAL A 45 -0.11 -6.11 1.70
C VAL A 45 0.63 -5.77 2.98
N ALA A 46 1.34 -4.63 3.02
CA ALA A 46 2.11 -4.24 4.20
C ALA A 46 1.20 -4.05 5.42
N GLU A 47 0.11 -3.30 5.27
CA GLU A 47 -0.82 -3.04 6.37
C GLU A 47 -1.53 -4.31 6.85
N THR A 48 -1.88 -5.23 5.93
CA THR A 48 -2.49 -6.51 6.30
C THR A 48 -1.51 -7.39 7.09
N VAL A 49 -0.25 -7.49 6.65
CA VAL A 49 0.76 -8.36 7.28
C VAL A 49 1.19 -7.84 8.65
N LEU A 50 1.24 -6.51 8.81
CA LEU A 50 1.67 -5.82 10.02
C LEU A 50 0.51 -5.49 10.97
N GLY A 51 -0.75 -5.72 10.56
CA GLY A 51 -1.92 -5.38 11.37
C GLY A 51 -2.07 -3.87 11.61
N TRP A 52 -1.76 -3.05 10.59
CA TRP A 52 -1.86 -1.58 10.69
C TRP A 52 -3.26 -1.10 10.31
N HIS A 53 -3.99 -0.59 11.31
CA HIS A 53 -5.39 -0.16 11.15
C HIS A 53 -5.57 1.37 11.16
N ASP A 54 -4.55 2.14 11.53
CA ASP A 54 -4.52 3.61 11.47
C ASP A 54 -3.75 4.11 10.24
N ALA A 55 -3.68 3.27 9.20
CA ALA A 55 -3.03 3.53 7.91
C ALA A 55 -4.06 3.55 6.76
N LEU A 56 -3.63 3.46 5.49
CA LEU A 56 -4.49 3.74 4.33
C LEU A 56 -5.75 2.86 4.31
N PHE A 57 -5.60 1.54 4.29
CA PHE A 57 -6.72 0.60 4.20
C PHE A 57 -7.50 0.49 5.50
N GLY A 58 -6.83 0.65 6.64
CA GLY A 58 -7.49 0.71 7.94
C GLY A 58 -8.44 1.91 8.06
N LEU A 59 -7.98 3.11 7.67
CA LEU A 59 -8.83 4.31 7.62
C LEU A 59 -9.99 4.16 6.63
N VAL A 60 -9.75 3.56 5.46
CA VAL A 60 -10.82 3.31 4.49
C VAL A 60 -11.84 2.32 5.03
N ALA A 61 -11.38 1.24 5.68
CA ALA A 61 -12.26 0.26 6.31
C ALA A 61 -13.08 0.88 7.46
N ALA A 62 -12.52 1.84 8.18
CA ALA A 62 -13.22 2.63 9.21
C ALA A 62 -14.19 3.69 8.66
N GLY A 63 -14.31 3.83 7.34
CA GLY A 63 -15.32 4.71 6.69
C GLY A 63 -14.75 5.87 5.89
N ALA A 64 -13.43 6.12 5.91
CA ALA A 64 -12.85 7.22 5.16
C ALA A 64 -12.88 6.98 3.64
N ASP A 65 -13.05 8.04 2.85
CA ASP A 65 -13.04 7.96 1.38
C ASP A 65 -11.63 7.60 0.85
N ALA A 66 -11.51 6.52 0.06
CA ALA A 66 -10.22 5.99 -0.37
C ALA A 66 -9.40 6.96 -1.24
N PRO A 67 -9.96 7.65 -2.25
CA PRO A 67 -9.27 8.72 -2.95
C PRO A 67 -8.70 9.79 -2.03
N ALA A 68 -9.48 10.25 -1.04
CA ALA A 68 -9.03 11.26 -0.09
C ALA A 68 -7.90 10.75 0.82
N VAL A 69 -7.96 9.50 1.29
CA VAL A 69 -6.86 8.90 2.10
C VAL A 69 -5.60 8.71 1.25
N ALA A 70 -5.74 8.17 0.03
CA ALA A 70 -4.62 7.94 -0.88
C ALA A 70 -3.92 9.24 -1.27
N ALA A 71 -4.67 10.33 -1.50
CA ALA A 71 -4.11 11.65 -1.75
C ALA A 71 -3.29 12.17 -0.55
N ARG A 72 -3.80 12.02 0.67
CA ARG A 72 -3.08 12.39 1.91
C ARG A 72 -1.83 11.53 2.12
N ALA A 73 -1.91 10.22 1.86
CA ALA A 73 -0.79 9.29 1.96
C ALA A 73 0.37 9.70 1.03
N ARG A 74 0.06 10.22 -0.17
CA ARG A 74 1.04 10.67 -1.16
C ARG A 74 1.64 12.04 -0.85
N ALA A 75 0.91 12.91 -0.16
CA ALA A 75 1.36 14.24 0.18
C ALA A 75 2.41 14.23 1.30
N LEU A 76 3.39 15.13 1.21
CA LEU A 76 4.25 15.45 2.35
C LEU A 76 3.49 16.41 3.30
N PRO A 77 3.51 16.17 4.62
CA PRO A 77 2.91 17.09 5.58
C PRO A 77 3.57 18.47 5.53
N ALA A 78 2.75 19.53 5.51
CA ALA A 78 3.21 20.92 5.60
C ALA A 78 3.25 21.46 7.06
N GLY A 79 2.95 20.61 8.05
CA GLY A 79 2.81 20.98 9.46
C GLY A 79 2.72 19.74 10.36
N PRO A 80 2.22 19.89 11.61
CA PRO A 80 2.12 18.79 12.56
C PRO A 80 1.38 17.57 11.98
N VAL A 81 1.99 16.39 12.12
CA VAL A 81 1.45 15.15 11.57
C VAL A 81 0.35 14.62 12.47
N ARG A 82 -0.88 14.52 11.94
CA ARG A 82 -2.05 14.01 12.68
C ARG A 82 -2.23 12.50 12.57
N GLU A 83 -1.76 11.89 11.49
CA GLU A 83 -1.93 10.47 11.18
C GLU A 83 -0.54 9.82 10.99
N PRO A 84 0.21 9.60 12.08
CA PRO A 84 1.59 9.14 11.98
C PRO A 84 1.71 7.79 11.25
N GLN A 85 0.80 6.84 11.52
CA GLN A 85 0.85 5.51 10.90
C GLN A 85 0.51 5.54 9.40
N LEU A 86 -0.34 6.46 8.94
CA LEU A 86 -0.55 6.69 7.50
C LEU A 86 0.76 7.09 6.80
N HIS A 87 1.51 8.02 7.38
CA HIS A 87 2.77 8.47 6.79
C HIS A 87 3.91 7.48 6.96
N GLN A 88 3.90 6.66 8.02
CA GLN A 88 4.80 5.50 8.15
C GLN A 88 4.51 4.46 7.06
N SER A 89 3.23 4.15 6.82
CA SER A 89 2.79 3.28 5.70
C SER A 89 3.24 3.81 4.36
N SER A 90 3.13 5.12 4.11
CA SER A 90 3.65 5.74 2.89
C SER A 90 5.16 5.66 2.75
N ALA A 91 5.91 5.81 3.84
CA ALA A 91 7.36 5.64 3.82
C ALA A 91 7.75 4.19 3.52
N LEU A 92 7.09 3.24 4.17
CA LEU A 92 7.31 1.81 3.96
C LEU A 92 6.96 1.38 2.53
N ALA A 93 5.81 1.80 2.01
CA ALA A 93 5.38 1.51 0.65
C ALA A 93 6.34 2.09 -0.40
N GLU A 94 6.90 3.29 -0.17
CA GLU A 94 7.92 3.88 -1.04
C GLU A 94 9.20 3.03 -1.06
N CYS A 95 9.71 2.62 0.11
CA CYS A 95 10.90 1.76 0.20
C CYS A 95 10.68 0.39 -0.45
N LEU A 96 9.55 -0.26 -0.18
CA LEU A 96 9.21 -1.57 -0.77
C LEU A 96 9.03 -1.47 -2.29
N GLN A 97 8.41 -0.41 -2.79
CA GLN A 97 8.25 -0.21 -4.23
C GLN A 97 9.61 -0.01 -4.92
N ALA A 98 10.55 0.68 -4.27
CA ALA A 98 11.93 0.78 -4.78
C ALA A 98 12.61 -0.60 -4.88
N GLU A 99 12.37 -1.52 -3.94
CA GLU A 99 12.88 -2.90 -4.02
C GLU A 99 12.22 -3.72 -5.13
N LEU A 100 10.95 -3.47 -5.45
CA LEU A 100 10.29 -4.13 -6.58
C LEU A 100 10.95 -3.78 -7.92
N TRP A 101 11.58 -2.60 -8.01
CA TRP A 101 12.39 -2.18 -9.15
C TRP A 101 13.83 -2.66 -9.10
N GLY A 102 14.50 -2.41 -7.98
CA GLY A 102 15.95 -2.56 -7.85
C GLY A 102 16.41 -3.88 -7.23
N GLY A 103 15.47 -4.75 -6.83
CA GLY A 103 15.76 -5.93 -6.04
C GLY A 103 15.76 -5.66 -4.53
N ALA A 104 15.61 -6.72 -3.76
CA ALA A 104 15.60 -6.64 -2.30
C ALA A 104 16.99 -6.27 -1.77
N SER A 105 17.03 -5.31 -0.86
CA SER A 105 18.23 -4.93 -0.11
C SER A 105 18.34 -5.70 1.21
N ASP A 106 19.56 -5.75 1.75
CA ASP A 106 19.79 -6.21 3.12
C ASP A 106 18.85 -5.49 4.12
N PRO A 107 18.31 -6.19 5.15
CA PRO A 107 17.39 -5.58 6.13
C PRO A 107 17.91 -4.32 6.83
N ALA A 108 19.21 -4.24 7.17
CA ALA A 108 19.76 -3.05 7.82
C ALA A 108 19.78 -1.85 6.86
N ALA A 109 20.22 -2.07 5.62
CA ALA A 109 20.18 -1.05 4.58
C ALA A 109 18.75 -0.60 4.25
N PHE A 110 17.77 -1.51 4.33
CA PHE A 110 16.36 -1.17 4.18
C PHE A 110 15.87 -0.29 5.35
N ALA A 111 16.20 -0.66 6.59
CA ALA A 111 15.83 0.10 7.77
C ALA A 111 16.37 1.54 7.74
N GLU A 112 17.61 1.75 7.29
CA GLU A 112 18.18 3.10 7.12
C GLU A 112 17.39 3.95 6.13
N LYS A 113 17.00 3.36 4.98
CA LYS A 113 16.16 4.04 3.97
C LYS A 113 14.79 4.38 4.53
N LEU A 114 14.17 3.46 5.28
CA LEU A 114 12.88 3.67 5.92
C LEU A 114 12.95 4.80 6.94
N ILE A 115 13.99 4.83 7.78
CA ILE A 115 14.22 5.92 8.75
C ILE A 115 14.30 7.27 8.02
N LEU A 116 15.04 7.36 6.91
CA LEU A 116 15.14 8.58 6.14
C LEU A 116 13.79 9.00 5.52
N ALA A 117 13.03 8.03 4.98
CA ALA A 117 11.71 8.26 4.40
C ALA A 117 10.66 8.71 5.45
N CYS A 118 10.73 8.19 6.67
CA CYS A 118 9.92 8.62 7.81
C CYS A 118 10.30 10.02 8.29
N ARG A 119 11.60 10.30 8.43
CA ARG A 119 12.11 11.64 8.82
C ARG A 119 11.63 12.72 7.85
N ARG A 120 11.67 12.48 6.55
CA ARG A 120 11.16 13.41 5.52
C ARG A 120 9.67 13.72 5.70
N ARG A 121 8.91 12.82 6.30
CA ARG A 121 7.47 12.96 6.58
C ARG A 121 7.18 13.47 7.98
N GLY A 122 8.19 13.76 8.81
CA GLY A 122 8.00 14.25 10.16
C GLY A 122 7.42 13.22 11.13
N VAL A 123 7.59 11.92 10.86
CA VAL A 123 7.13 10.83 11.73
C VAL A 123 8.31 9.98 12.23
N PRO A 124 8.21 9.37 13.42
CA PRO A 124 9.20 8.38 13.84
C PRO A 124 9.16 7.16 12.89
N PRO A 125 10.29 6.44 12.71
CA PRO A 125 10.25 5.14 12.06
C PRO A 125 9.32 4.19 12.83
N PRO A 126 8.59 3.29 12.14
CA PRO A 126 7.83 2.25 12.81
C PRO A 126 8.79 1.26 13.49
N ASP A 127 8.30 0.58 14.53
CA ASP A 127 8.95 -0.63 15.03
C ASP A 127 8.67 -1.74 14.03
N LEU A 128 9.68 -2.09 13.23
CA LEU A 128 9.59 -3.09 12.18
C LEU A 128 10.87 -3.93 12.22
N ASP A 129 10.74 -5.18 12.61
CA ASP A 129 11.88 -6.09 12.67
C ASP A 129 12.18 -6.78 11.31
N ALA A 130 13.28 -7.53 11.27
CA ALA A 130 13.71 -8.23 10.06
C ALA A 130 12.78 -9.39 9.66
N GLU A 131 12.13 -10.05 10.61
CA GLU A 131 11.19 -11.14 10.36
C GLU A 131 9.89 -10.59 9.77
N GLU A 132 9.36 -9.51 10.34
CA GLU A 132 8.20 -8.80 9.81
C GLU A 132 8.46 -8.28 8.40
N LEU A 133 9.61 -7.66 8.16
CA LEU A 133 10.02 -7.24 6.81
C LEU A 133 10.09 -8.44 5.84
N ALA A 134 10.61 -9.58 6.29
CA ALA A 134 10.65 -10.80 5.47
C ALA A 134 9.24 -11.31 5.14
N ARG A 135 8.31 -11.29 6.12
CA ARG A 135 6.89 -11.63 5.90
C ARG A 135 6.23 -10.71 4.88
N VAL A 136 6.43 -9.39 5.00
CA VAL A 136 5.89 -8.41 4.04
C VAL A 136 6.44 -8.67 2.63
N ARG A 137 7.74 -8.88 2.49
CA ARG A 137 8.38 -9.18 1.19
C ARG A 137 7.85 -10.47 0.58
N LEU A 138 7.64 -11.52 1.38
CA LEU A 138 7.06 -12.77 0.90
C LEU A 138 5.63 -12.54 0.38
N ALA A 139 4.78 -11.87 1.18
CA ALA A 139 3.41 -11.59 0.79
C ALA A 139 3.31 -10.71 -0.47
N LEU A 140 4.24 -9.77 -0.67
CA LEU A 140 4.32 -8.98 -1.92
C LEU A 140 4.65 -9.85 -3.13
N ARG A 141 5.57 -10.83 -2.99
CA ARG A 141 5.88 -11.77 -4.07
C ARG A 141 4.67 -12.63 -4.43
N GLU A 142 3.93 -13.11 -3.43
CA GLU A 142 2.72 -13.91 -3.62
C GLU A 142 1.61 -13.08 -4.27
N PHE A 143 1.36 -11.86 -3.79
CA PHE A 143 0.42 -10.93 -4.41
C PHE A 143 0.81 -10.68 -5.87
N GLY A 144 2.09 -10.44 -6.15
CA GLY A 144 2.56 -10.24 -7.51
C GLY A 144 2.46 -11.48 -8.39
N ALA A 145 2.66 -12.67 -7.85
CA ALA A 145 2.44 -13.93 -8.58
C ALA A 145 0.97 -14.12 -8.96
N ALA A 146 0.03 -13.69 -8.10
CA ALA A 146 -1.40 -13.72 -8.41
C ALA A 146 -1.83 -12.59 -9.37
N TRP A 147 -1.23 -11.39 -9.24
CA TRP A 147 -1.58 -10.21 -10.03
C TRP A 147 -1.08 -10.28 -11.47
N ARG A 148 0.18 -10.68 -11.69
CA ARG A 148 0.82 -10.67 -13.01
C ARG A 148 0.06 -11.41 -14.11
N PRO A 149 -0.44 -12.65 -13.90
CA PRO A 149 -1.11 -13.42 -14.95
C PRO A 149 -2.52 -12.92 -15.28
N LEU A 150 -3.10 -12.00 -14.50
CA LEU A 150 -4.43 -11.48 -14.81
C LEU A 150 -4.44 -10.76 -16.17
N GLY A 151 -5.50 -10.99 -16.93
CA GLY A 151 -5.84 -10.27 -18.14
C GLY A 151 -6.73 -9.05 -17.88
N PRO A 152 -6.99 -8.24 -18.92
CA PRO A 152 -7.93 -7.11 -18.82
C PRO A 152 -9.31 -7.52 -18.31
N GLY A 153 -9.87 -6.73 -17.40
CA GLY A 153 -11.18 -6.95 -16.76
C GLY A 153 -11.16 -7.98 -15.63
N GLN A 154 -10.07 -8.74 -15.45
CA GLN A 154 -9.94 -9.68 -14.34
C GLN A 154 -9.51 -8.95 -13.07
N SER A 155 -9.97 -9.49 -11.94
CA SER A 155 -9.74 -8.91 -10.63
C SER A 155 -9.03 -9.86 -9.68
N LEU A 156 -8.20 -9.30 -8.80
CA LEU A 156 -7.71 -9.93 -7.59
C LEU A 156 -8.46 -9.34 -6.40
N GLU A 157 -9.19 -10.18 -5.68
CA GLU A 157 -9.95 -9.79 -4.50
C GLU A 157 -9.25 -10.25 -3.22
N ARG A 158 -9.19 -9.37 -2.23
CA ARG A 158 -8.64 -9.65 -0.90
C ARG A 158 -9.48 -8.97 0.17
N THR A 159 -9.63 -9.62 1.32
CA THR A 159 -10.31 -9.03 2.47
C THR A 159 -9.27 -8.37 3.36
N PHE A 160 -9.50 -7.10 3.70
CA PHE A 160 -8.83 -6.43 4.80
C PHE A 160 -9.62 -6.67 6.08
N ALA A 161 -9.02 -7.37 7.04
CA ALA A 161 -9.59 -7.56 8.37
C ALA A 161 -9.38 -6.28 9.19
N THR A 162 -10.37 -5.96 10.03
CA THR A 162 -10.35 -4.86 11.00
C THR A 162 -10.56 -5.44 12.38
#